data_AF-A0A4Y2GLR1-F1
#
_entry.id   AF-A0A4Y2GLR1-F1
#
_cell.length_a   1.000
_cell.length_b   1.000
_cell.length_c   1.000
_cell.angle_alpha   90.00
_cell.angle_beta   90.00
_cell.angle_gamma   90.00
#
_symmetry.space_group_name_H-M   'P 1'
#
loop_
_entity.id
_entity.type
_entity.pdbx_description
1 polymer ?
#
loop_
_entity_poly.entity_id
_entity_poly.type
_entity_poly.pdbx_seq_one_letter_code
_entity_poly.pdbx_strand_id
1 'polypeptide(L)'
;MITPLLRQSLTKQGYKLLGSHSGVKMCRWTKSMLRGRGGCYKHTFYGIESHRCMETTPSLACANKCVFCWRHHTNPVGTEWKWKMDDPHEIVEMALQNHYSMIKEFKGRISSV
;
A
#
# COMPACT_ATOMS: atom_id res chain seq x y z
N MET A 1 -2.61 9.49 15.15
CA MET A 1 -3.87 9.47 14.38
C MET A 1 -3.65 10.15 13.04
N ILE A 2 -4.15 9.59 11.94
CA ILE A 2 -4.06 10.21 10.61
C ILE A 2 -4.93 11.47 10.58
N THR A 3 -4.32 12.63 10.37
CA THR A 3 -5.06 13.90 10.26
C THR A 3 -5.88 13.93 8.96
N PRO A 4 -6.97 14.72 8.88
CA PRO A 4 -7.78 14.85 7.67
C PRO A 4 -6.96 15.24 6.42
N LEU A 5 -6.02 16.17 6.58
CA LEU A 5 -5.11 16.61 5.51
C LEU A 5 -4.21 15.48 5.03
N LEU A 6 -3.60 14.72 5.96
CA LEU A 6 -2.76 13.58 5.60
C LEU A 6 -3.58 12.49 4.91
N ARG A 7 -4.80 12.22 5.40
CA ARG A 7 -5.74 11.28 4.77
C ARG A 7 -6.03 11.66 3.33
N GLN A 8 -6.37 12.91 3.07
CA GLN A 8 -6.65 13.39 1.72
C GLN A 8 -5.43 13.23 0.79
N SER A 9 -4.24 13.59 1.28
CA SER A 9 -2.99 13.45 0.52
C SER A 9 -2.67 11.99 0.19
N LEU A 10 -2.72 11.09 1.18
CA LEU A 10 -2.46 9.66 0.98
C LEU A 10 -3.48 9.02 0.02
N THR A 11 -4.76 9.36 0.16
CA THR A 11 -5.81 8.89 -0.77
C THR A 11 -5.52 9.36 -2.20
N LYS A 12 -5.12 10.62 -2.41
CA LYS A 12 -4.73 11.13 -3.73
C LYS A 12 -3.52 10.39 -4.31
N GLN A 13 -2.61 9.93 -3.46
CA GLN A 13 -1.45 9.10 -3.86
C GLN A 13 -1.80 7.62 -4.10
N GLY A 14 -3.08 7.24 -3.97
CA GLY A 14 -3.58 5.90 -4.25
C GLY A 14 -3.51 4.91 -3.07
N TYR A 15 -3.29 5.39 -1.85
CA TYR A 15 -3.44 4.54 -0.66
C TYR A 15 -4.91 4.31 -0.34
N LYS A 16 -5.23 3.10 0.13
CA LYS A 16 -6.45 2.80 0.88
C LYS A 16 -6.05 2.69 2.34
N LEU A 17 -6.57 3.58 3.18
CA LEU A 17 -6.25 3.62 4.60
C LEU A 17 -7.08 2.57 5.34
N LEU A 18 -6.43 1.84 6.24
CA LEU A 18 -7.00 0.73 6.98
C LEU A 18 -6.99 1.08 8.46
N GLY A 19 -8.16 1.05 9.09
CA GLY A 19 -8.33 1.49 10.48
C GLY A 19 -7.77 2.89 10.72
N SER A 20 -7.01 3.01 11.80
CA SER A 20 -6.46 4.24 12.32
C SER A 20 -4.99 4.47 11.96
N HIS A 21 -4.22 3.43 11.59
CA HIS A 21 -2.76 3.51 11.42
C HIS A 21 -2.16 2.80 10.19
N SER A 22 -2.96 2.03 9.46
CA SER A 22 -2.47 1.11 8.43
C SER A 22 -2.85 1.57 7.01
N GLY A 23 -2.24 0.99 5.99
CA GLY A 23 -2.56 1.32 4.60
C GLY A 23 -2.11 0.27 3.60
N VAL A 24 -2.91 0.06 2.56
CA VAL A 24 -2.60 -0.79 1.42
C VAL A 24 -2.57 0.05 0.14
N LYS A 25 -1.69 -0.29 -0.79
CA LYS A 25 -1.57 0.41 -2.08
C LYS A 25 -1.29 -0.59 -3.19
N MET A 26 -1.82 -0.31 -4.38
CA MET A 26 -1.48 -1.08 -5.55
C MET A 26 -0.04 -0.79 -5.98
N CYS A 27 0.82 -1.80 -5.93
CA CYS A 27 2.21 -1.68 -6.36
C CYS A 27 2.28 -1.32 -7.86
N ARG A 28 3.27 -0.49 -8.22
CA ARG A 28 3.55 -0.13 -9.63
C ARG A 28 3.72 -1.38 -10.50
N TRP A 29 4.39 -2.41 -10.00
CA TRP A 29 4.71 -3.62 -10.75
C TRP A 29 3.57 -4.62 -10.80
N THR A 30 2.68 -4.64 -9.80
CA THR A 30 1.40 -5.34 -9.90
C THR A 30 0.60 -4.79 -11.08
N LYS A 31 0.49 -3.46 -11.21
CA LYS A 31 -0.17 -2.82 -12.38
C LYS A 31 0.52 -3.14 -13.70
N SER A 32 1.86 -3.16 -13.71
CA SER A 32 2.65 -3.48 -14.91
C SER A 32 2.36 -4.90 -15.40
N MET A 33 2.43 -5.87 -14.49
CA MET A 33 2.25 -7.28 -14.81
C MET A 33 0.80 -7.60 -15.17
N LEU A 34 -0.20 -6.99 -14.51
CA LEU A 34 -1.62 -7.08 -14.89
C LEU A 34 -1.91 -6.56 -16.30
N ARG A 35 -1.05 -5.71 -16.87
CA ARG A 35 -1.16 -5.15 -18.22
C ARG A 35 -0.25 -5.86 -19.23
N GLY A 36 0.30 -7.03 -18.89
CA GLY A 36 1.21 -7.78 -19.75
C GLY A 36 2.60 -7.14 -19.94
N ARG A 37 3.00 -6.16 -19.11
CA ARG A 37 4.28 -5.44 -19.24
C ARG A 37 5.39 -5.97 -18.34
N GLY A 38 5.24 -7.19 -17.80
CA GLY A 38 6.23 -7.85 -16.94
C GLY A 38 6.18 -7.46 -15.45
N GLY A 39 6.88 -8.27 -14.64
CA GLY A 39 6.98 -8.14 -13.18
C GLY A 39 8.18 -7.32 -12.68
N CYS A 40 8.28 -7.12 -11.37
CA CYS A 40 9.43 -6.44 -10.74
C CYS A 40 10.66 -7.35 -10.66
N TYR A 41 11.78 -6.80 -10.18
CA TYR A 41 13.02 -7.56 -9.97
C TYR A 41 12.82 -8.83 -9.11
N LYS A 42 11.86 -8.85 -8.16
CA LYS A 42 11.58 -10.02 -7.33
C LYS A 42 11.02 -11.19 -8.14
N HIS A 43 10.37 -10.92 -9.27
CA HIS A 43 9.93 -11.95 -10.19
C HIS A 43 11.15 -12.63 -10.82
N THR A 44 12.12 -11.85 -11.30
CA THR A 44 13.35 -12.37 -11.92
C THR A 44 14.23 -13.12 -10.92
N PHE A 45 14.43 -12.57 -9.71
CA PHE A 45 15.37 -13.14 -8.74
C PHE A 45 14.77 -14.28 -7.91
N TYR A 46 13.47 -14.24 -7.64
CA TYR A 46 12.84 -15.14 -6.65
C TYR A 46 11.58 -15.83 -7.17
N GLY A 47 11.21 -15.65 -8.44
CA GLY A 47 9.98 -16.22 -9.01
C GLY A 47 8.68 -15.60 -8.47
N ILE A 48 8.76 -14.52 -7.68
CA ILE A 48 7.57 -13.91 -7.07
C ILE A 48 6.74 -13.18 -8.12
N GLU A 49 5.53 -13.67 -8.35
CA GLU A 49 4.59 -13.07 -9.30
C GLU A 49 4.06 -11.71 -8.78
N SER A 50 4.49 -10.63 -9.43
CA SER A 50 4.18 -9.27 -8.97
C SER A 50 2.68 -8.94 -9.00
N HIS A 51 1.92 -9.55 -9.92
CA HIS A 51 0.47 -9.39 -9.99
C HIS A 51 -0.28 -10.06 -8.82
N ARG A 52 0.39 -10.90 -8.02
CA ARG A 52 -0.14 -11.58 -6.82
C ARG A 52 0.37 -10.98 -5.52
N CYS A 53 1.21 -9.94 -5.58
CA CYS A 53 1.76 -9.27 -4.40
C CYS A 53 0.82 -8.19 -3.86
N MET A 54 0.56 -8.22 -2.55
CA MET A 54 -0.13 -7.15 -1.82
C MET A 54 0.89 -6.26 -1.10
N GLU A 55 1.02 -5.00 -1.51
CA GLU A 55 1.87 -4.00 -0.84
C GLU A 55 1.06 -3.28 0.25
N THR A 56 1.37 -3.58 1.51
CA THR A 56 0.67 -3.05 2.68
C THR A 56 1.65 -2.67 3.79
N THR A 57 1.23 -1.79 4.69
CA THR A 57 1.94 -1.46 5.92
C THR A 57 0.98 -1.39 7.11
N PRO A 58 1.30 -2.02 8.25
CA PRO A 58 0.54 -1.83 9.49
C PRO A 58 0.94 -0.54 10.21
N SER A 59 1.87 0.26 9.67
CA SER A 59 2.25 1.54 10.28
C SER A 59 2.58 2.57 9.21
N LEU A 60 1.78 3.64 9.17
CA LEU A 60 2.06 4.83 8.38
C LEU A 60 3.04 5.78 9.07
N ALA A 61 3.30 5.57 10.37
CA ALA A 61 4.29 6.31 11.14
C ALA A 61 5.68 5.66 11.05
N CYS A 62 6.73 6.47 11.21
CA CYS A 62 8.11 5.99 11.27
C CYS A 62 8.93 6.85 12.24
N ALA A 63 9.85 6.23 12.97
CA ALA A 63 10.75 6.93 13.89
C ALA A 63 11.78 7.81 13.16
N ASN A 64 12.06 7.52 11.89
CA ASN A 64 13.11 8.19 11.11
C ASN A 64 12.54 9.21 10.11
N LYS A 65 13.31 10.27 9.86
CA LYS A 65 13.07 11.27 8.79
C LYS A 65 14.18 11.22 7.75
N CYS A 66 14.23 10.14 6.98
CA CYS A 66 15.27 9.96 5.98
C CYS A 66 15.09 10.93 4.80
N VAL A 67 16.19 11.49 4.30
CA VAL A 67 16.21 12.43 3.17
C VAL A 67 15.70 11.84 1.86
N PHE A 68 15.74 10.51 1.72
CA PHE A 68 15.24 9.78 0.54
C PHE A 68 13.80 9.27 0.70
N CYS A 69 13.18 9.47 1.87
CA CYS A 69 11.83 9.00 2.09
C CYS A 69 10.86 9.90 1.33
N TRP A 70 10.07 9.34 0.42
CA TRP A 70 9.03 10.05 -0.34
C TRP A 70 8.01 10.80 0.55
N ARG A 71 7.94 10.46 1.83
CA ARG A 71 7.10 11.12 2.85
C ARG A 71 7.76 12.39 3.44
N HIS A 72 8.99 12.74 3.05
CA HIS A 72 9.82 13.89 3.44
C HIS A 72 9.37 14.62 4.73
N HIS A 73 8.45 15.58 4.59
CA HIS A 73 7.98 16.48 5.66
C HIS A 73 6.58 16.17 6.20
N THR A 74 5.85 15.25 5.56
CA THR A 74 4.47 14.89 5.94
C THR A 74 4.39 13.60 6.78
N ASN A 75 5.52 12.94 7.02
CA ASN A 75 5.57 11.71 7.80
C ASN A 75 5.15 11.95 9.26
N PRO A 76 4.14 11.25 9.79
CA PRO A 76 3.89 11.25 11.23
C PRO A 76 5.07 10.56 11.92
N VAL A 77 5.82 11.32 12.71
CA VAL A 77 6.96 10.80 13.47
C VAL A 77 6.54 10.55 14.91
N GLY A 78 6.91 9.38 15.41
CA GLY A 78 6.80 9.01 16.80
C GLY A 78 7.91 8.05 17.15
N THR A 79 8.61 8.31 18.25
CA THR A 79 9.59 7.39 18.85
C THR A 79 8.91 6.32 19.70
N GLU A 80 7.61 6.49 19.97
CA GLU A 80 6.77 5.62 20.80
C GLU A 80 5.41 5.40 20.14
N TRP A 81 4.80 4.24 20.41
CA TRP A 81 3.47 3.92 19.91
C TRP A 81 2.38 4.66 20.69
N LYS A 82 1.70 5.59 20.04
CA LYS A 82 0.63 6.42 20.63
C LYS A 82 -0.74 6.24 19.94
N TRP A 83 -0.86 5.23 19.09
CA TRP A 83 -2.05 5.04 18.24
C TRP A 83 -2.92 3.95 18.85
N LYS A 84 -4.23 4.00 18.58
CA LYS A 84 -5.10 2.87 18.90
C LYS A 84 -4.55 1.67 18.13
N MET A 85 -4.27 0.57 18.82
CA MET A 85 -3.86 -0.66 18.17
C MET A 85 -5.12 -1.30 17.60
N ASP A 86 -5.27 -1.24 16.28
CA ASP A 86 -6.38 -1.91 15.61
C ASP A 86 -6.10 -3.42 15.55
N ASP A 87 -7.17 -4.21 15.51
CA ASP A 87 -7.05 -5.67 15.56
C ASP A 87 -6.31 -6.21 14.31
N PRO A 88 -5.34 -7.13 14.47
CA PRO A 88 -4.59 -7.66 13.34
C PRO A 88 -5.46 -8.35 12.29
N HIS A 89 -6.51 -9.07 12.68
CA HIS A 89 -7.41 -9.72 11.74
C HIS A 89 -8.21 -8.70 10.95
N GLU A 90 -8.72 -7.66 11.61
CA GLU A 90 -9.41 -6.55 10.93
C GLU A 90 -8.49 -5.87 9.90
N ILE A 91 -7.24 -5.60 10.25
CA ILE A 91 -6.27 -4.97 9.34
C ILE A 91 -6.05 -5.84 8.09
N VAL A 92 -5.85 -7.14 8.26
CA VAL A 92 -5.60 -8.07 7.14
C VAL A 92 -6.84 -8.19 6.26
N GLU A 93 -8.02 -8.36 6.85
CA GLU A 93 -9.27 -8.49 6.10
C GLU A 93 -9.56 -7.23 5.27
N MET A 94 -9.44 -6.05 5.89
CA MET A 94 -9.58 -4.79 5.16
C MET A 94 -8.53 -4.62 4.07
N ALA A 95 -7.28 -5.06 4.29
CA ALA A 95 -6.21 -5.00 3.30
C ALA A 95 -6.54 -5.86 2.08
N LEU A 96 -6.96 -7.11 2.30
CA LEU A 96 -7.36 -8.04 1.25
C LEU A 96 -8.53 -7.50 0.44
N GLN A 97 -9.60 -7.06 1.10
CA GLN A 97 -10.77 -6.49 0.44
C GLN A 97 -10.41 -5.30 -0.45
N ASN A 98 -9.63 -4.34 0.07
CA ASN A 98 -9.19 -3.18 -0.68
C ASN A 98 -8.23 -3.55 -1.82
N HIS A 99 -7.31 -4.49 -1.61
CA HIS A 99 -6.39 -4.95 -2.64
C HIS A 99 -7.14 -5.62 -3.80
N TYR A 100 -8.06 -6.53 -3.51
CA TYR A 100 -8.88 -7.19 -4.52
C TYR A 100 -9.80 -6.21 -5.25
N SER A 101 -10.38 -5.24 -4.54
CA SER A 101 -11.16 -4.17 -5.16
C SER A 101 -10.32 -3.40 -6.20
N MET A 102 -9.11 -2.98 -5.83
CA MET A 102 -8.19 -2.30 -6.74
C MET A 102 -7.74 -3.19 -7.91
N ILE A 103 -7.61 -4.52 -7.75
CA ILE A 103 -7.35 -5.43 -8.88
C ILE A 103 -8.55 -5.48 -9.83
N LYS A 104 -9.77 -5.58 -9.30
CA LYS A 104 -11.01 -5.67 -10.09
C LYS A 104 -11.22 -4.45 -10.98
N GLU A 105 -10.76 -3.27 -10.58
CA GLU A 105 -10.76 -2.05 -11.41
C GLU A 105 -9.99 -2.22 -12.74
N PHE A 106 -9.09 -3.22 -12.86
CA PHE A 106 -8.36 -3.50 -14.10
C PHE A 106 -9.07 -4.48 -15.04
N LYS A 107 -10.22 -5.08 -14.65
CA LYS A 107 -10.89 -6.16 -15.41
C LYS A 107 -11.22 -5.80 -16.88
N GLY A 108 -11.40 -4.53 -17.23
CA GLY A 108 -11.61 -4.07 -18.62
C GLY A 108 -10.36 -3.59 -19.37
N ARG A 109 -9.17 -3.67 -18.76
CA ARG A 109 -7.89 -3.17 -19.29
C ARG A 109 -6.77 -4.23 -19.23
N ILE A 110 -7.10 -5.45 -18.84
CA ILE A 110 -6.19 -6.59 -18.95
C ILE A 110 -6.12 -6.89 -20.43
N SER A 111 -4.96 -6.65 -21.04
CA SER A 111 -4.65 -7.20 -22.35
C SER A 111 -4.82 -8.71 -22.22
N SER A 112 -5.75 -9.28 -22.97
CA SER A 112 -5.88 -10.73 -23.14
C SER A 112 -4.48 -11.29 -23.34
N VAL A 113 -4.01 -12.03 -22.33
CA VAL A 113 -2.88 -12.94 -22.51
C VAL A 113 -3.43 -14.13 -23.28
#